data_AF-A0A7S0A0N0-F1
#
_entry.id   AF-A0A7S0A0N0-F1
#
_cell.length_a   1.000
_cell.length_b   1.000
_cell.length_c   1.000
_cell.angle_alpha   90.00
_cell.angle_beta   90.00
_cell.angle_gamma   90.00
#
_symmetry.space_group_name_H-M   'P 1'
#
loop_
_entity.id
_entity.type
_entity.pdbx_description
1 polymer ?
#
loop_
_entity_poly.entity_id
_entity_poly.type
_entity_poly.pdbx_seq_one_letter_code
_entity_poly.pdbx_strand_id
1 'polypeptide(L)'
;DTMLASLRFQQWNCTFTPHLHGVSLRTLYRCFQQTPGPSVLLVRDTGGRIFGGFASEAWRCSGKYYGNGECFVFSLRRPIENADRAGGGVESLQVHTWSGLNRFFMFSDSATMAMGQGGQSAISIAGDLLRGSSLLCDTFTSPVLASQPDFV
;
A
#
# COMPACT_ATOMS: atom_id res chain seq x y z
N ASP A 1 16.21 6.77 8.22
CA ASP A 1 15.77 6.36 9.57
C ASP A 1 14.86 7.43 10.19
N THR A 2 13.78 7.78 9.47
CA THR A 2 13.01 9.00 9.75
C THR A 2 11.51 8.76 9.61
N MET A 3 11.01 7.63 10.13
CA MET A 3 9.58 7.61 10.45
C MET A 3 9.34 8.68 11.50
N LEU A 4 8.51 9.69 11.20
CA LEU A 4 8.28 10.86 12.05
C LEU A 4 8.08 10.41 13.49
N ALA A 5 8.86 10.96 14.43
CA ALA A 5 8.76 10.63 15.85
C ALA A 5 7.32 10.80 16.38
N SER A 6 6.53 11.68 15.74
CA SER A 6 5.11 11.90 16.02
C SER A 6 4.21 10.68 15.81
N LEU A 7 4.62 9.72 14.96
CA LEU A 7 3.84 8.50 14.68
C LEU A 7 4.19 7.33 15.61
N ARG A 8 5.34 7.38 16.31
CA ARG A 8 5.85 6.26 17.12
C ARG A 8 4.96 5.89 18.31
N PHE A 9 4.15 6.83 18.79
CA PHE A 9 3.28 6.66 19.96
C PHE A 9 1.80 6.78 19.62
N GLN A 10 1.46 6.80 18.33
CA GLN A 10 0.06 6.82 17.90
C GLN A 10 -0.54 5.42 18.02
N GLN A 11 -1.79 5.36 18.49
CA GLN A 11 -2.54 4.11 18.46
C GLN A 11 -2.92 3.77 17.01
N TRP A 12 -2.70 2.51 16.63
CA TRP A 12 -3.11 2.01 15.33
C TRP A 12 -4.61 1.81 15.33
N ASN A 13 -5.28 2.44 14.37
CA ASN A 13 -6.70 2.22 14.12
C ASN A 13 -6.91 1.69 12.70
N CYS A 14 -7.87 0.79 12.53
CA CYS A 14 -8.28 0.32 11.21
C CYS A 14 -9.23 1.34 10.59
N THR A 15 -8.72 2.22 9.72
CA THR A 15 -9.54 3.21 9.00
C THR A 15 -10.46 2.56 7.96
N PHE A 16 -9.99 1.50 7.30
CA PHE A 16 -10.74 0.82 6.25
C PHE A 16 -10.32 -0.66 6.16
N THR A 17 -11.29 -1.51 5.83
CA THR A 17 -11.10 -2.92 5.47
C THR A 17 -12.28 -3.38 4.61
N PRO A 18 -12.06 -4.11 3.50
CA PRO A 18 -13.13 -4.62 2.66
C PRO A 18 -14.18 -5.46 3.40
N HIS A 19 -13.76 -6.20 4.44
CA HIS A 19 -14.67 -7.05 5.23
C HIS A 19 -15.75 -6.26 5.99
N LEU A 20 -15.43 -5.06 6.46
CA LEU A 20 -16.37 -4.23 7.24
C LEU A 20 -17.03 -3.14 6.38
N HIS A 21 -16.32 -2.63 5.38
CA HIS A 21 -16.71 -1.43 4.64
C HIS A 21 -17.13 -1.70 3.19
N GLY A 22 -17.00 -2.95 2.72
CA GLY A 22 -17.25 -3.33 1.34
C GLY A 22 -16.11 -2.92 0.40
N VAL A 23 -16.35 -3.14 -0.89
CA VAL A 23 -15.34 -3.13 -1.95
C VAL A 23 -15.50 -1.93 -2.88
N SER A 24 -15.37 -0.72 -2.32
CA SER A 24 -15.56 0.54 -3.07
C SER A 24 -14.56 1.61 -2.65
N LEU A 25 -13.81 2.15 -3.63
CA LEU A 25 -12.94 3.31 -3.41
C LEU A 25 -13.70 4.52 -2.86
N ARG A 26 -14.96 4.72 -3.24
CA ARG A 26 -15.79 5.81 -2.71
C ARG A 26 -15.99 5.69 -1.20
N THR A 27 -16.24 4.48 -0.71
CA THR A 27 -16.34 4.24 0.74
C THR A 27 -14.99 4.44 1.42
N LEU A 28 -13.90 3.96 0.82
CA LEU A 28 -12.53 4.17 1.32
C LEU A 28 -12.24 5.67 1.50
N TYR A 29 -12.50 6.50 0.48
CA TYR A 29 -12.28 7.95 0.58
C TYR A 29 -13.12 8.60 1.68
N ARG A 30 -14.36 8.16 1.88
CA ARG A 30 -15.22 8.67 2.98
C ARG A 30 -14.65 8.31 4.36
N CYS A 31 -14.11 7.11 4.54
CA CYS A 31 -13.43 6.72 5.78
C CYS A 31 -12.22 7.64 6.07
N PHE A 32 -11.41 7.93 5.06
CA PHE A 32 -10.25 8.81 5.19
C PHE A 32 -10.59 10.30 5.36
N GLN A 33 -11.78 10.73 4.94
CA GLN A 33 -12.30 12.06 5.28
C GLN A 33 -12.68 12.17 6.77
N GLN A 34 -13.18 11.09 7.38
CA GLN A 34 -13.55 11.04 8.80
C GLN A 34 -12.35 10.88 9.72
N THR A 35 -11.29 10.20 9.26
CA THR A 35 -10.05 10.04 10.00
C THR A 35 -8.85 10.36 9.09
N PRO A 36 -8.58 11.66 8.83
CA PRO A 36 -7.48 12.07 7.97
C PRO A 36 -6.13 11.78 8.63
N GLY A 37 -5.18 11.32 7.84
CA GLY A 37 -3.81 11.11 8.28
C GLY A 37 -3.04 10.14 7.39
N PRO A 38 -1.75 9.94 7.68
CA PRO A 38 -0.97 8.89 7.04
C PRO A 38 -1.55 7.52 7.37
N SER A 39 -1.28 6.54 6.53
CA SER A 39 -1.79 5.17 6.71
C SER A 39 -0.84 4.11 6.20
N VAL A 40 -1.01 2.90 6.70
CA VAL A 40 -0.37 1.70 6.15
C VAL A 40 -1.40 0.97 5.30
N LEU A 41 -1.15 0.91 3.99
CA LEU A 41 -1.85 0.00 3.10
C LEU A 41 -1.29 -1.41 3.32
N LEU A 42 -2.15 -2.37 3.60
CA LEU A 42 -1.79 -3.78 3.74
C LEU A 42 -2.65 -4.62 2.81
N VAL A 43 -2.01 -5.40 1.96
CA VAL A 43 -2.64 -6.28 0.98
C VAL A 43 -2.18 -7.71 1.25
N ARG A 44 -3.12 -8.65 1.26
CA ARG A 44 -2.85 -10.08 1.19
C ARG A 44 -3.47 -10.61 -0.08
N ASP A 45 -2.65 -11.10 -0.99
CA ASP A 45 -3.14 -11.72 -2.22
C ASP A 45 -3.59 -13.17 -1.99
N THR A 46 -4.28 -13.72 -2.98
CA THR A 46 -4.72 -15.13 -3.08
C THR A 46 -3.54 -16.11 -3.13
N GLY A 47 -2.34 -15.67 -3.50
CA GLY A 47 -1.08 -16.42 -3.38
C GLY A 47 -0.51 -16.45 -1.95
N GLY A 48 -1.18 -15.81 -0.99
CA GLY A 48 -0.79 -15.78 0.42
C GLY A 48 0.29 -14.75 0.76
N ARG A 49 0.76 -13.98 -0.22
CA ARG A 49 1.80 -12.95 -0.02
C ARG A 49 1.20 -11.71 0.63
N ILE A 50 1.94 -11.15 1.58
CA ILE A 50 1.56 -9.88 2.22
C ILE A 50 2.55 -8.79 1.81
N PHE A 51 2.01 -7.69 1.33
CA PHE A 51 2.77 -6.52 0.89
C PHE A 51 1.94 -5.26 1.10
N GLY A 52 2.53 -4.10 0.86
CA GLY A 52 1.86 -2.86 1.15
C GLY A 52 2.74 -1.64 1.00
N GLY A 53 2.29 -0.54 1.59
CA GLY A 53 3.06 0.69 1.61
C GLY A 53 2.58 1.66 2.67
N PHE A 54 3.49 2.54 3.08
CA PHE A 54 3.16 3.69 3.91
C PHE A 54 2.78 4.87 3.02
N ALA A 55 1.54 5.32 3.19
CA ALA A 55 0.98 6.51 2.58
C ALA A 55 1.16 7.69 3.54
N SER A 56 1.88 8.73 3.12
CA SER A 56 2.14 9.92 3.95
C SER A 56 0.93 10.84 4.12
N GLU A 57 -0.10 10.69 3.28
CA GLU A 57 -1.32 11.48 3.32
C GLU A 57 -2.57 10.58 3.27
N ALA A 58 -3.72 11.15 3.66
CA ALA A 58 -5.02 10.49 3.55
C ALA A 58 -5.38 10.20 2.08
N TRP A 59 -5.89 8.99 1.82
CA TRP A 59 -6.41 8.62 0.50
C TRP A 59 -7.62 9.47 0.10
N ARG A 60 -7.59 10.03 -1.11
CA ARG A 60 -8.63 10.93 -1.64
C ARG A 60 -8.70 10.83 -3.15
N CYS A 61 -9.91 10.90 -3.71
CA CYS A 61 -10.10 11.04 -5.15
C CYS A 61 -9.49 12.36 -5.65
N SER A 62 -8.23 12.32 -6.07
CA SER A 62 -7.40 13.49 -6.40
C SER A 62 -7.32 13.72 -7.91
N GLY A 63 -7.22 12.64 -8.70
CA GLY A 63 -6.90 12.73 -10.13
C GLY A 63 -5.49 13.28 -10.43
N LYS A 64 -4.67 13.45 -9.39
CA LYS A 64 -3.29 13.97 -9.44
C LYS A 64 -2.43 13.23 -8.43
N TYR A 65 -1.11 13.26 -8.63
CA TYR A 65 -0.16 12.73 -7.67
C TYR A 65 -0.09 13.58 -6.38
N TYR A 66 0.10 12.92 -5.24
CA TYR A 66 0.24 13.53 -3.92
C TYR A 66 1.12 12.65 -3.00
N GLY A 67 1.27 13.06 -1.74
CA GLY A 67 2.23 12.46 -0.81
C GLY A 67 3.60 13.11 -0.90
N ASN A 68 4.50 12.65 -0.03
CA ASN A 68 5.87 13.13 0.08
C ASN A 68 6.89 11.97 0.07
N GLY A 69 8.18 12.31 0.20
CA GLY A 69 9.29 11.35 0.20
C GLY A 69 9.35 10.39 1.39
N GLU A 70 8.43 10.50 2.35
CA GLU A 70 8.29 9.55 3.46
C GLU A 70 7.48 8.31 3.04
N CYS A 71 6.82 8.35 1.89
CA CYS A 71 6.19 7.17 1.31
C CYS A 71 7.23 6.08 1.03
N PHE A 72 6.85 4.83 1.30
CA PHE A 72 7.63 3.66 0.95
C PHE A 72 6.70 2.47 0.70
N VAL A 73 7.19 1.47 -0.02
CA VAL A 73 6.49 0.19 -0.20
C VAL A 73 7.27 -0.94 0.46
N PHE A 74 6.58 -2.01 0.82
CA PHE A 74 7.20 -3.14 1.50
C PHE A 74 6.56 -4.48 1.11
N SER A 75 7.31 -5.56 1.35
CA SER A 75 6.79 -6.93 1.31
C SER A 75 7.24 -7.72 2.54
N LEU A 76 6.38 -8.63 2.99
CA LEU A 76 6.64 -9.58 4.06
C LEU A 76 6.90 -10.95 3.45
N ARG A 77 8.07 -11.53 3.75
CA ARG A 77 8.34 -12.95 3.46
C ARG A 77 7.98 -13.78 4.68
N ARG A 78 7.13 -14.78 4.48
CA ARG A 78 6.83 -15.81 5.49
C ARG A 78 7.56 -17.11 5.12
N PRO A 79 8.03 -17.89 6.11
CA PRO A 79 8.52 -19.23 5.87
C PRO A 79 7.40 -20.10 5.27
N ILE A 80 7.73 -20.90 4.27
CA ILE A 80 6.79 -21.75 3.50
C ILE A 80 6.00 -22.68 4.44
N GLU A 81 6.64 -23.15 5.51
CA GLU A 81 6.08 -24.11 6.47
C GLU A 81 4.93 -23.55 7.33
N ASN A 82 4.75 -22.22 7.36
CA ASN A 82 3.79 -21.54 8.22
C ASN A 82 2.92 -20.51 7.48
N ALA A 83 2.80 -20.60 6.15
CA ALA A 83 2.09 -19.61 5.34
C ALA A 83 0.61 -19.42 5.74
N ASP A 84 -0.04 -20.48 6.25
CA ASP A 84 -1.48 -20.51 6.57
C ASP A 84 -1.82 -20.46 8.07
N ARG A 85 -0.82 -20.56 8.95
CA ARG A 85 -1.07 -20.48 10.41
C ARG A 85 -1.07 -19.02 10.85
N ALA A 86 -2.11 -18.62 11.57
CA ALA A 86 -2.27 -17.28 12.16
C ALA A 86 -1.20 -16.88 13.21
N GLY A 87 -0.10 -17.64 13.32
CA GLY A 87 1.07 -17.35 14.15
C GLY A 87 2.41 -17.61 13.45
N GLY A 88 2.42 -17.81 12.12
CA GLY A 88 3.65 -17.91 11.35
C GLY A 88 4.38 -16.58 11.33
N GLY A 89 5.52 -16.50 12.01
CA GLY A 89 6.33 -15.28 12.09
C GLY A 89 6.72 -14.74 10.72
N VAL A 90 6.97 -13.44 10.66
CA VAL A 90 7.61 -12.80 9.50
C VAL A 90 9.09 -13.18 9.51
N GLU A 91 9.57 -13.79 8.42
CA GLU A 91 10.99 -14.12 8.26
C GLU A 91 11.80 -12.88 7.91
N SER A 92 11.27 -12.06 6.99
CA SER A 92 11.89 -10.79 6.62
C SER A 92 10.87 -9.76 6.12
N LEU A 93 11.11 -8.51 6.50
CA LEU A 93 10.46 -7.31 5.97
C LEU A 93 11.43 -6.65 4.99
N GLN A 94 11.01 -6.51 3.73
CA GLN A 94 11.77 -5.77 2.72
C GLN A 94 11.10 -4.43 2.49
N VAL A 95 11.83 -3.33 2.67
CA VAL A 95 11.33 -1.94 2.53
C VAL A 95 12.04 -1.24 1.38
N HIS A 96 11.28 -0.60 0.50
CA HIS A 96 11.78 0.19 -0.62
C HIS A 96 11.33 1.64 -0.44
N THR A 97 12.29 2.51 -0.10
CA THR A 97 12.06 3.95 0.11
C THR A 97 12.18 4.71 -1.21
N TRP A 98 11.82 6.00 -1.17
CA TRP A 98 11.95 6.89 -2.31
C TRP A 98 13.37 6.88 -2.93
N SER A 99 13.43 6.71 -4.25
CA SER A 99 14.67 6.67 -5.05
C SER A 99 15.27 8.06 -5.34
N GLY A 100 14.48 9.13 -5.19
CA GLY A 100 14.84 10.48 -5.63
C GLY A 100 14.56 10.79 -7.10
N LEU A 101 14.13 9.80 -7.92
CA LEU A 101 14.00 9.98 -9.37
C LEU A 101 12.79 10.80 -9.81
N ASN A 102 11.67 10.68 -9.11
CA ASN A 102 10.44 11.44 -9.38
C ASN A 102 9.62 11.65 -8.09
N ARG A 103 8.44 12.26 -8.16
CA ARG A 103 7.57 12.51 -7.01
C ARG A 103 6.17 11.88 -7.17
N PHE A 104 6.08 10.75 -7.87
CA PHE A 104 4.83 10.05 -8.17
C PHE A 104 4.46 9.05 -7.06
N PHE A 105 4.44 9.53 -5.81
CA PHE A 105 4.32 8.70 -4.60
C PHE A 105 2.96 8.01 -4.46
N MET A 106 1.89 8.80 -4.51
CA MET A 106 0.52 8.33 -4.38
C MET A 106 -0.31 8.91 -5.51
N PHE A 107 -1.23 8.12 -6.06
CA PHE A 107 -2.23 8.56 -7.01
C PHE A 107 -3.54 7.87 -6.66
N SER A 108 -4.65 8.57 -6.76
CA SER A 108 -5.94 7.90 -6.76
C SER A 108 -7.05 8.76 -7.38
N ASP A 109 -8.00 8.09 -8.01
CA ASP A 109 -9.18 8.67 -8.66
C ASP A 109 -10.42 7.77 -8.43
N SER A 110 -11.46 7.89 -9.24
CA SER A 110 -12.66 7.06 -9.10
C SER A 110 -12.44 5.59 -9.50
N ALA A 111 -11.38 5.29 -10.25
CA ALA A 111 -11.15 3.99 -10.89
C ALA A 111 -9.97 3.22 -10.29
N THR A 112 -8.97 3.91 -9.71
CA THR A 112 -7.73 3.28 -9.23
C THR A 112 -7.16 4.02 -8.02
N MET A 113 -6.51 3.29 -7.14
CA MET A 113 -5.53 3.82 -6.18
C MET A 113 -4.17 3.17 -6.40
N ALA A 114 -3.09 3.95 -6.35
CA ALA A 114 -1.75 3.47 -6.65
C ALA A 114 -0.69 4.12 -5.76
N MET A 115 0.38 3.37 -5.52
CA MET A 115 1.60 3.81 -4.85
C MET A 115 2.82 3.56 -5.75
N GLY A 116 3.65 4.59 -5.89
CA GLY A 116 4.93 4.56 -6.58
C GLY A 116 4.82 4.33 -8.08
N GLN A 117 4.83 5.41 -8.87
CA GLN A 117 4.76 5.34 -10.34
C GLN A 117 6.06 5.82 -11.03
N GLY A 118 6.03 5.94 -12.36
CA GLY A 118 7.19 6.22 -13.21
C GLY A 118 7.54 4.98 -14.02
N GLY A 119 6.93 4.88 -15.20
CA GLY A 119 6.87 3.64 -15.99
C GLY A 119 5.62 2.80 -15.64
N GLN A 120 5.74 1.93 -14.65
CA GLN A 120 4.62 1.15 -14.08
C GLN A 120 4.35 1.58 -12.63
N SER A 121 3.55 0.81 -11.88
CA SER A 121 3.21 1.08 -10.48
C SER A 121 3.75 -0.02 -9.55
N ALA A 122 4.34 0.36 -8.41
CA ALA A 122 4.73 -0.61 -7.38
C ALA A 122 3.51 -1.36 -6.81
N ILE A 123 2.42 -0.62 -6.59
CA ILE A 123 1.12 -1.15 -6.22
C ILE A 123 0.07 -0.32 -6.96
N SER A 124 -0.83 -0.99 -7.68
CA SER A 124 -2.06 -0.41 -8.23
C SER A 124 -3.22 -1.30 -7.84
N ILE A 125 -4.33 -0.73 -7.39
CA ILE A 125 -5.54 -1.43 -6.99
C ILE A 125 -6.72 -0.78 -7.69
N ALA A 126 -7.53 -1.58 -8.37
CA ALA A 126 -8.71 -1.15 -9.09
C ALA A 126 -9.82 -0.65 -8.15
N GLY A 127 -10.82 0.04 -8.71
CA GLY A 127 -11.90 0.68 -7.96
C GLY A 127 -12.84 -0.28 -7.22
N ASP A 128 -12.81 -1.54 -7.64
CA ASP A 128 -13.47 -2.65 -6.97
C ASP A 128 -12.68 -3.19 -5.77
N LEU A 129 -11.45 -2.73 -5.50
CA LEU A 129 -10.61 -3.20 -4.40
C LEU A 129 -10.37 -4.74 -4.38
N LEU A 130 -10.64 -5.42 -5.49
CA LEU A 130 -10.49 -6.86 -5.64
C LEU A 130 -9.32 -7.23 -6.54
N ARG A 131 -8.93 -6.34 -7.44
CA ARG A 131 -7.87 -6.60 -8.42
C ARG A 131 -6.81 -5.54 -8.34
N GLY A 132 -5.57 -5.95 -8.57
CA GLY A 132 -4.46 -5.01 -8.63
C GLY A 132 -3.27 -5.57 -9.38
N SER A 133 -2.24 -4.74 -9.48
CA SER A 133 -0.96 -5.11 -10.06
C SER A 133 0.20 -4.57 -9.23
N SER A 134 1.32 -5.28 -9.28
CA SER A 134 2.58 -4.89 -8.68
C SER A 134 3.70 -5.09 -9.69
N LEU A 135 4.35 -4.00 -10.07
CA LEU A 135 5.37 -3.96 -11.11
C LEU A 135 6.55 -3.08 -10.67
N LEU A 136 7.64 -3.12 -11.44
CA LEU A 136 8.78 -2.25 -11.21
C LEU A 136 8.39 -0.79 -11.44
N CYS A 137 8.79 0.10 -10.53
CA CYS A 137 8.57 1.54 -10.69
C CYS A 137 9.82 2.35 -10.42
N ASP A 138 9.92 3.53 -11.01
CA ASP A 138 11.04 4.45 -10.75
C ASP A 138 10.96 5.09 -9.36
N THR A 139 9.76 5.35 -8.81
CA THR A 139 9.60 6.08 -7.53
C THR A 139 10.31 5.36 -6.38
N PHE A 140 10.19 4.03 -6.30
CA PHE A 140 10.76 3.23 -5.21
C PHE A 140 11.81 2.23 -5.68
N THR A 141 11.99 2.05 -6.99
CA THR A 141 12.88 1.02 -7.56
C THR A 141 12.61 -0.37 -6.97
N SER A 142 11.35 -0.63 -6.61
CA SER A 142 10.91 -1.88 -6.00
C SER A 142 10.74 -2.98 -7.06
N PRO A 143 11.00 -4.25 -6.73
CA PRO A 143 10.58 -5.37 -7.56
C PRO A 143 9.04 -5.56 -7.49
N VAL A 144 8.53 -6.57 -8.19
CA VAL A 144 7.17 -7.09 -7.96
C VAL A 144 7.05 -7.53 -6.49
N LEU A 145 6.10 -6.94 -5.77
CA LEU A 145 5.88 -7.18 -4.34
C LEU A 145 4.88 -8.30 -4.07
N ALA A 146 3.96 -8.53 -5.01
CA ALA A 146 2.93 -9.55 -4.95
C ALA A 146 3.47 -10.95 -5.32
N SER A 147 2.61 -11.96 -5.24
CA SER A 147 2.92 -13.32 -5.70
C SER A 147 3.12 -13.38 -7.22
N GLN A 148 2.39 -12.56 -7.98
CA GLN A 148 2.43 -12.41 -9.43
C GLN A 148 2.30 -10.93 -9.82
N PRO A 149 2.66 -10.54 -11.06
CA PRO A 149 2.50 -9.16 -11.53
C PRO A 149 1.08 -8.61 -11.38
N ASP A 150 0.07 -9.44 -11.63
CA ASP A 150 -1.33 -9.17 -11.33
C ASP A 150 -1.75 -9.99 -10.12
N PHE A 151 -2.57 -9.41 -9.25
CA PHE A 151 -3.07 -10.06 -8.05
C PHE A 151 -4.56 -9.85 -7.83
N VAL A 152 -5.14 -10.81 -7.11
CA VAL A 152 -6.49 -10.81 -6.53
C VAL A 152 -6.34 -11.06 -5.05
#